data_AF-A0A372IQJ4-F1
#
_entry.id   AF-A0A372IQJ4-F1
#
_cell.length_a   1.000
_cell.length_b   1.000
_cell.length_c   1.000
_cell.angle_alpha   90.00
_cell.angle_beta   90.00
_cell.angle_gamma   90.00
#
_symmetry.space_group_name_H-M   'P 1'
#
loop_
_entity.id
_entity.type
_entity.pdbx_description
1 polymer ?
#
loop_
_entity_poly.entity_id
_entity_poly.type
_entity_poly.pdbx_seq_one_letter_code
_entity_poly.pdbx_strand_id
1 'polypeptide(L)'
;MDKVAMLSEILGQDPQNAFARYGLAMEYAGRGEVEASLQEFARLLAGHPDYTAGYFMAAQTLAKAGRNQEAKARLAEGIASARRTGNQHALSEMQAMLDELELQG
;
A
#
# COMPACT_ATOMS: atom_id res chain seq x y z
N MET A 1 -14.41 -0.46 -20.30
CA MET A 1 -13.67 -1.64 -19.83
C MET A 1 -13.40 -1.42 -18.34
N ASP A 2 -13.66 -2.41 -17.49
CA ASP A 2 -13.35 -2.30 -16.06
C ASP A 2 -11.84 -2.15 -15.88
N LYS A 3 -11.39 -1.20 -15.05
CA LYS A 3 -9.97 -0.96 -14.77
C LYS A 3 -9.30 -2.20 -14.17
N VAL A 4 -10.00 -2.92 -13.28
CA VAL A 4 -9.51 -4.18 -12.70
C VAL A 4 -9.22 -5.20 -13.80
N ALA A 5 -10.09 -5.32 -14.80
CA ALA A 5 -9.90 -6.22 -15.93
C ALA A 5 -8.68 -5.84 -16.77
N MET A 6 -8.50 -4.56 -17.11
CA MET A 6 -7.32 -4.10 -17.87
C MET A 6 -6.01 -4.33 -17.09
N LEU A 7 -5.98 -4.01 -15.80
CA LEU A 7 -4.79 -4.21 -14.96
C LEU A 7 -4.47 -5.70 -14.81
N SER A 8 -5.49 -6.56 -14.70
CA SER A 8 -5.31 -8.01 -14.65
C SER A 8 -4.79 -8.58 -15.96
N GLU A 9 -5.21 -8.04 -17.10
CA GLU A 9 -4.68 -8.43 -18.42
C GLU A 9 -3.20 -8.07 -18.55
N ILE A 10 -2.80 -6.87 -18.11
CA ILE A 10 -1.38 -6.46 -18.06
C ILE A 10 -0.60 -7.43 -17.18
N LEU A 11 -1.11 -7.79 -16.00
CA LEU A 11 -0.45 -8.74 -15.10
C LEU A 11 -0.42 -10.18 -15.62
N GLY A 12 -1.34 -10.54 -16.52
CA GLY A 12 -1.31 -11.81 -17.24
C GLY A 12 -0.17 -11.89 -18.26
N GLN A 13 0.20 -10.75 -18.86
CA GLN A 13 1.31 -10.64 -19.80
C GLN A 13 2.65 -10.40 -19.10
N ASP A 14 2.66 -9.56 -18.06
CA ASP A 14 3.80 -9.22 -17.23
C ASP A 14 3.44 -9.30 -15.74
N PRO A 15 3.61 -10.47 -15.11
CA PRO A 15 3.32 -10.64 -13.69
C PRO A 15 4.18 -9.79 -12.76
N GLN A 16 5.29 -9.21 -13.20
CA GLN A 16 6.15 -8.38 -12.34
C GLN A 16 5.90 -6.89 -12.56
N ASN A 17 4.86 -6.52 -13.29
CA ASN A 17 4.54 -5.13 -13.56
C ASN A 17 4.12 -4.38 -12.29
N ALA A 18 5.05 -3.67 -11.67
CA ALA A 18 4.84 -2.92 -10.43
C ALA A 18 3.70 -1.90 -10.55
N PHE A 19 3.63 -1.20 -11.69
CA PHE A 19 2.62 -0.17 -11.92
C PHE A 19 1.21 -0.78 -12.00
N ALA A 20 1.03 -1.86 -12.77
CA ALA A 20 -0.26 -2.53 -12.88
C ALA A 20 -0.68 -3.15 -11.54
N ARG A 21 0.27 -3.71 -10.79
CA ARG A 21 0.01 -4.29 -9.48
C ARG A 21 -0.40 -3.24 -8.44
N TYR A 22 0.29 -2.09 -8.41
CA TYR A 22 -0.08 -0.95 -7.60
C TYR A 22 -1.47 -0.41 -7.99
N GLY A 23 -1.72 -0.24 -9.29
CA GLY A 23 -3.02 0.19 -9.80
C GLY A 23 -4.14 -0.74 -9.37
N LEU A 24 -3.93 -2.06 -9.45
CA LEU A 24 -4.92 -3.05 -9.08
C LEU A 24 -5.23 -2.99 -7.58
N ALA A 25 -4.19 -2.86 -6.75
CA ALA A 25 -4.35 -2.67 -5.30
C ALA A 25 -5.17 -1.41 -4.96
N MET A 26 -4.94 -0.31 -5.68
CA MET A 26 -5.66 0.95 -5.51
C MET A 26 -7.13 0.85 -5.93
N GLU A 27 -7.42 0.15 -7.03
CA GLU A 27 -8.80 -0.06 -7.49
C GLU A 27 -9.58 -0.91 -6.49
N TYR A 28 -8.99 -1.97 -5.93
CA TYR A 28 -9.60 -2.74 -4.85
C TYR A 28 -9.79 -1.91 -3.57
N ALA A 29 -8.81 -1.09 -3.19
CA ALA A 29 -8.93 -0.20 -2.03
C ALA A 29 -10.09 0.79 -2.19
N GLY A 30 -10.25 1.37 -3.38
CA GLY A 30 -11.35 2.30 -3.70
C GLY A 30 -12.73 1.65 -3.66
N ARG A 31 -12.82 0.33 -3.86
CA ARG A 31 -14.06 -0.46 -3.75
C ARG A 31 -14.34 -0.97 -2.33
N GLY A 32 -13.43 -0.75 -1.39
CA GLY A 32 -13.52 -1.33 -0.05
C GLY A 32 -13.21 -2.84 -0.02
N GLU A 33 -12.63 -3.39 -1.09
CA GLU A 33 -12.18 -4.78 -1.17
C GLU A 33 -10.81 -4.91 -0.48
N VAL A 34 -10.82 -4.77 0.85
CA VAL A 34 -9.61 -4.63 1.69
C VAL A 34 -8.63 -5.77 1.48
N GLU A 35 -9.08 -7.03 1.55
CA GLU A 35 -8.18 -8.19 1.43
C GLU A 35 -7.54 -8.29 0.03
N ALA A 36 -8.32 -8.06 -1.03
CA ALA A 36 -7.82 -8.09 -2.40
C ALA A 36 -6.77 -6.99 -2.63
N SER A 37 -7.03 -5.79 -2.11
CA SER A 37 -6.08 -4.67 -2.13
C SER A 37 -4.77 -5.03 -1.43
N LEU A 38 -4.85 -5.55 -0.21
CA LEU A 38 -3.66 -5.89 0.58
C LEU A 38 -2.87 -7.04 -0.02
N GLN A 39 -3.53 -8.00 -0.68
CA GLN A 39 -2.84 -9.07 -1.40
C GLN A 39 -1.99 -8.52 -2.55
N GLU A 40 -2.52 -7.56 -3.32
CA GLU A 40 -1.75 -6.95 -4.40
C GLU A 40 -0.64 -6.05 -3.89
N PHE A 41 -0.87 -5.27 -2.83
CA PHE A 41 0.21 -4.54 -2.17
C PHE A 41 1.30 -5.47 -1.63
N ALA A 42 0.94 -6.60 -1.02
CA ALA A 42 1.92 -7.57 -0.52
C ALA A 42 2.78 -8.14 -1.66
N ARG A 43 2.17 -8.52 -2.78
CA ARG A 43 2.90 -9.00 -3.97
C ARG A 43 3.79 -7.92 -4.58
N LEU A 44 3.32 -6.66 -4.63
CA LEU A 44 4.11 -5.53 -5.09
C LEU A 44 5.36 -5.34 -4.22
N LEU A 45 5.18 -5.31 -2.90
CA LEU A 45 6.25 -5.04 -1.95
C LEU A 45 7.24 -6.21 -1.82
N ALA A 46 6.83 -7.44 -2.12
CA ALA A 46 7.73 -8.58 -2.21
C ALA A 46 8.73 -8.45 -3.37
N GLY A 47 8.32 -7.90 -4.52
CA GLY A 47 9.20 -7.65 -5.68
C GLY A 47 9.90 -6.29 -5.64
N HIS A 48 9.30 -5.32 -4.95
CA HIS A 48 9.76 -3.93 -4.91
C HIS A 48 9.72 -3.40 -3.45
N PRO A 49 10.62 -3.87 -2.57
CA PRO A 49 10.61 -3.53 -1.14
C PRO A 49 10.89 -2.05 -0.82
N ASP A 50 11.32 -1.27 -1.81
CA ASP A 50 11.54 0.18 -1.69
C ASP A 50 10.41 1.01 -2.34
N TYR A 51 9.32 0.35 -2.77
CA TYR A 51 8.13 1.01 -3.31
C TYR A 51 7.34 1.68 -2.16
N THR A 52 7.89 2.78 -1.66
CA THR A 52 7.44 3.49 -0.44
C THR A 52 5.94 3.83 -0.47
N ALA A 53 5.42 4.25 -1.63
CA ALA A 53 3.99 4.57 -1.78
C ALA A 53 3.08 3.35 -1.52
N GLY A 54 3.55 2.13 -1.80
CA GLY A 54 2.79 0.89 -1.60
C GLY A 54 2.56 0.60 -0.12
N TYR A 55 3.55 0.87 0.74
CA TYR A 55 3.37 0.76 2.19
C TYR A 55 2.34 1.76 2.70
N PHE A 56 2.44 3.03 2.29
CA PHE A 56 1.54 4.06 2.76
C PHE A 56 0.08 3.82 2.35
N MET A 57 -0.16 3.44 1.10
CA MET A 57 -1.52 3.13 0.63
C MET A 57 -2.09 1.87 1.30
N ALA A 58 -1.28 0.84 1.52
CA ALA A 58 -1.72 -0.34 2.27
C ALA A 58 -2.11 0.03 3.72
N ALA A 59 -1.32 0.86 4.39
CA ALA A 59 -1.64 1.37 5.73
C ALA A 59 -2.94 2.19 5.75
N GLN A 60 -3.14 3.10 4.79
CA GLN A 60 -4.39 3.86 4.66
C GLN A 60 -5.59 2.95 4.42
N THR A 61 -5.43 1.90 3.61
CA THR A 61 -6.47 0.90 3.35
C THR A 61 -6.86 0.16 4.63
N LEU A 62 -5.88 -0.26 5.43
CA LEU A 62 -6.09 -0.90 6.73
C LEU A 62 -6.79 0.03 7.73
N ALA A 63 -6.34 1.28 7.84
CA ALA A 63 -6.92 2.25 8.75
C ALA A 63 -8.39 2.57 8.39
N LYS A 64 -8.70 2.75 7.10
CA LYS A 64 -10.08 2.93 6.63
C LYS A 64 -10.98 1.73 6.93
N ALA A 65 -10.41 0.52 7.01
CA ALA A 65 -11.10 -0.69 7.40
C ALA A 65 -11.21 -0.90 8.92
N GLY A 66 -10.73 0.05 9.74
CA GLY A 66 -10.69 -0.07 11.20
C GLY A 66 -9.61 -1.03 11.73
N ARG A 67 -8.71 -1.52 10.87
CA ARG A 67 -7.64 -2.46 11.22
C ARG A 67 -6.39 -1.69 11.68
N ASN A 68 -6.56 -0.86 12.70
CA ASN A 68 -5.55 0.12 13.11
C ASN A 68 -4.22 -0.51 13.53
N GLN A 69 -4.24 -1.67 14.20
CA GLN A 69 -3.01 -2.34 14.62
C GLN A 69 -2.16 -2.79 13.43
N GLU A 70 -2.80 -3.29 12.38
CA GLU A 70 -2.11 -3.69 11.15
C GLU A 70 -1.66 -2.47 10.34
N ALA A 71 -2.45 -1.39 10.33
CA ALA A 71 -2.05 -0.12 9.71
C ALA A 71 -0.76 0.41 10.34
N LYS A 72 -0.65 0.40 11.68
CA LYS A 72 0.56 0.79 12.41
C LYS A 72 1.78 -0.04 12.00
N ALA A 73 1.63 -1.37 11.95
CA ALA A 73 2.70 -2.27 11.51
C ALA A 73 3.16 -1.94 10.08
N ARG A 74 2.21 -1.70 9.16
CA ARG A 74 2.52 -1.35 7.78
C ARG A 74 3.18 0.03 7.63
N LEU A 75 2.81 1.00 8.47
CA LEU A 75 3.46 2.32 8.53
C LEU A 75 4.91 2.19 8.98
N ALA A 76 5.21 1.36 9.98
CA ALA A 76 6.58 1.14 10.43
C ALA A 76 7.48 0.59 9.30
N GLU A 77 6.97 -0.37 8.51
CA GLU A 77 7.67 -0.87 7.32
C GLU A 77 7.87 0.23 6.26
N GLY A 78 6.83 1.04 6.01
CA GLY A 78 6.88 2.16 5.07
C GLY A 78 7.86 3.25 5.48
N ILE A 79 7.93 3.60 6.76
CA ILE A 79 8.89 4.55 7.34
C ILE A 79 10.32 4.04 7.12
N ALA A 80 10.57 2.74 7.32
CA ALA A 80 11.86 2.15 7.03
C ALA A 80 12.21 2.26 5.54
N SER A 81 11.26 1.99 4.64
CA SER A 81 11.42 2.20 3.19
C SER A 81 11.74 3.65 2.85
N ALA A 82 10.97 4.61 3.35
CA ALA A 82 11.16 6.03 3.10
C ALA A 82 12.54 6.53 3.55
N ARG A 83 13.03 6.05 4.70
CA ARG A 83 14.38 6.34 5.20
C ARG A 83 15.45 5.80 4.25
N ARG A 84 15.33 4.54 3.79
CA ARG A 84 16.29 3.93 2.86
C ARG A 84 16.34 4.66 1.52
N THR A 85 15.19 5.09 1.00
CA THR A 85 15.09 5.77 -0.30
C THR A 85 15.29 7.29 -0.21
N GLY A 86 15.46 7.86 0.99
CA GLY A 86 15.56 9.31 1.21
C GLY A 86 14.27 10.08 0.92
N ASN A 87 13.10 9.42 0.91
CA ASN A 87 11.82 10.05 0.63
C ASN A 87 11.28 10.78 1.88
N GLN A 88 11.79 11.99 2.12
CA GLN A 88 11.44 12.79 3.31
C GLN A 88 9.96 13.15 3.38
N HIS A 89 9.32 13.39 2.23
CA HIS A 89 7.90 13.71 2.21
C HIS A 89 7.05 12.52 2.69
N ALA A 90 7.27 11.33 2.11
CA ALA A 90 6.55 10.13 2.53
C ALA A 90 6.86 9.73 3.99
N LEU A 91 8.11 9.95 4.43
CA LEU A 91 8.50 9.73 5.83
C LEU A 91 7.65 10.57 6.78
N SER A 92 7.53 11.88 6.53
CA SER A 92 6.74 12.78 7.37
C SER A 92 5.25 12.42 7.37
N GLU A 93 4.68 12.13 6.21
CA GLU A 93 3.26 11.74 6.08
C GLU A 93 2.95 10.45 6.86
N MET A 94 3.79 9.42 6.72
CA MET A 94 3.60 8.15 7.40
C MET A 94 3.81 8.26 8.92
N GLN A 95 4.78 9.08 9.37
CA GLN A 95 4.99 9.31 10.79
C GLN A 95 3.79 10.04 11.40
N ALA A 96 3.27 11.07 10.74
CA ALA A 96 2.09 11.80 11.22
C ALA A 96 0.87 10.88 11.35
N MET A 97 0.64 10.01 10.35
CA MET A 97 -0.45 9.02 10.41
C MET A 97 -0.24 7.99 11.53
N LEU A 98 1.00 7.55 11.77
CA LEU A 98 1.31 6.59 12.82
C LEU A 98 1.02 7.19 14.20
N ASP A 99 1.49 8.42 14.43
CA ASP A 99 1.28 9.15 15.68
C ASP A 99 -0.22 9.36 15.94
N GLU A 100 -1.00 9.71 14.90
CA GLU A 100 -2.46 9.84 15.01
C GLU A 100 -3.12 8.53 15.45
N LEU A 101 -2.77 7.41 14.83
CA LEU A 101 -3.33 6.10 15.19
C LEU A 101 -2.91 5.65 16.60
N GLU A 102 -1.75 6.07 17.09
CA GLU A 102 -1.28 5.79 18.45
C GLU A 102 -2.08 6.55 19.50
N LEU A 103 -2.52 7.77 19.20
CA LEU A 103 -3.37 8.57 20.09
C LEU A 103 -4.82 8.08 20.18
N GLN A 104 -5.27 7.26 19.22
CA GLN A 104 -6.63 6.71 19.16
C GLN A 104 -6.82 5.40 19.96
N GLY A 105 -5.75 4.84 20.55
CA GLY A 105 -5.78 3.61 21.35
C GLY A 105 -5.58 3.87 22.84
#